data_AF-A0A5B9WA20-F1
#
_entry.id   AF-A0A5B9WA20-F1
#
_cell.length_a   1.000
_cell.length_b   1.000
_cell.length_c   1.000
_cell.angle_alpha   90.00
_cell.angle_beta   90.00
_cell.angle_gamma   90.00
#
_symmetry.space_group_name_H-M   'P 1'
#
loop_
_entity.id
_entity.type
_entity.pdbx_description
1 polymer ?
#
loop_
_entity_poly.entity_id
_entity_poly.type
_entity_poly.pdbx_seq_one_letter_code
_entity_poly.pdbx_strand_id
1 'polypeptide(L)' 'MRRHELSDAQYAELKPLLPDPRHHGKGGRAWLPHRAMVDGILWMLKTGAP' A
#
# COMPACT_ATOMS: atom_id res chain seq x y z
N MET A 1 -2.55 9.23 12.24
CA MET A 1 -2.91 7.83 11.91
C MET A 1 -4.41 7.66 12.02
N ARG A 2 -5.07 7.24 10.94
CA ARG A 2 -6.47 6.80 11.00
C ARG A 2 -6.53 5.38 11.59
N ARG A 3 -7.70 4.99 12.10
CA ARG A 3 -7.94 3.69 12.80
C ARG A 3 -7.45 2.45 12.03
N HIS A 4 -7.33 2.53 10.71
CA HIS A 4 -7.02 1.40 9.83
C HIS A 4 -5.67 1.52 9.10
N GLU A 5 -4.96 2.63 9.25
CA GLU A 5 -3.67 2.86 8.59
C GLU A 5 -2.50 2.27 9.38
N LEU A 6 -1.42 1.93 8.69
CA LEU A 6 -0.15 1.56 9.34
C LEU A 6 0.54 2.77 9.97
N SER A 7 1.27 2.53 11.06
CA SER A 7 2.20 3.52 11.59
C SER A 7 3.39 3.69 10.64
N ASP A 8 4.11 4.80 10.76
CA ASP A 8 5.30 5.00 9.94
C ASP A 8 6.38 3.95 10.23
N ALA A 9 6.47 3.50 11.48
CA ALA A 9 7.37 2.41 11.87
C ALA A 9 6.97 1.07 11.24
N GLN A 10 5.70 0.70 11.34
CA GLN A 10 5.18 -0.53 10.72
C GLN A 10 5.32 -0.50 9.20
N TYR A 11 5.05 0.65 8.59
CA TYR A 11 5.22 0.81 7.16
C TYR A 11 6.69 0.74 6.74
N ALA A 12 7.62 1.26 7.55
CA ALA A 12 9.05 1.19 7.26
C ALA A 12 9.55 -0.27 7.23
N GLU A 13 9.05 -1.13 8.11
CA GLU A 13 9.34 -2.58 8.11
C GLU A 13 8.76 -3.28 6.88
N LEU A 14 7.57 -2.89 6.44
CA LEU A 14 6.90 -3.47 5.26
C LEU A 14 7.54 -3.00 3.95
N LYS A 15 7.92 -1.72 3.86
CA LYS A 15 8.41 -1.04 2.64
C LYS A 15 9.47 -1.83 1.84
N PRO A 16 10.51 -2.43 2.43
CA PRO A 16 11.53 -3.18 1.66
C PRO A 16 11.01 -4.47 1.01
N LEU A 17 9.86 -4.98 1.44
CA LEU A 17 9.24 -6.19 0.89
C LEU A 17 8.31 -5.88 -0.30
N LEU A 18 8.02 -4.61 -0.56
CA LEU A 18 7.11 -4.19 -1.62
C LEU A 18 7.84 -4.20 -2.97
N PRO A 19 7.16 -4.60 -4.06
CA PRO A 19 7.77 -4.67 -5.40
C PRO A 19 8.24 -3.29 -5.85
N ASP A 20 9.21 -3.21 -6.76
CA ASP A 20 9.57 -1.92 -7.37
C ASP A 20 8.36 -1.35 -8.16
N PRO A 21 7.92 -0.09 -7.92
CA PRO A 21 6.81 0.51 -8.66
C PRO A 21 7.00 0.53 -10.19
N ARG A 22 8.24 0.42 -10.66
CA ARG A 22 8.65 0.42 -12.07
C ARG A 22 8.89 -0.98 -12.61
N HIS A 23 8.68 -2.02 -11.80
CA HIS A 23 8.97 -3.42 -12.15
C HIS A 23 8.29 -3.89 -13.44
N HIS A 24 7.19 -3.24 -13.86
CA HIS A 24 6.45 -3.68 -15.03
C HIS A 24 7.07 -3.36 -16.37
N GLY A 25 8.07 -2.45 -16.48
CA GLY A 25 8.84 -2.19 -17.72
C GLY A 25 8.02 -1.85 -18.99
N LYS A 26 6.69 -1.82 -18.90
CA LYS A 26 5.72 -1.70 -19.99
C LYS A 26 4.85 -0.48 -19.72
N GLY A 27 4.54 0.27 -20.78
CA GLY A 27 3.85 1.57 -20.74
C GLY A 27 2.37 1.49 -20.32
N GLY A 28 2.12 1.13 -19.06
CA GLY A 28 0.82 1.18 -18.39
C GLY A 28 0.71 2.35 -17.42
N ARG A 29 -0.46 2.46 -16.76
CA ARG A 29 -0.71 3.46 -15.71
C ARG A 29 0.31 3.26 -14.57
N ALA A 30 0.97 4.35 -14.18
CA ALA A 30 1.86 4.35 -13.04
C ALA A 30 1.13 3.87 -11.78
N TRP A 31 1.81 3.07 -10.97
CA TRP A 31 1.26 2.58 -9.71
C TRP A 31 0.99 3.75 -8.75
N LEU A 32 -0.05 3.61 -7.94
CA LEU A 32 -0.24 4.49 -6.79
C LEU A 32 0.90 4.28 -5.78
N PRO A 33 1.21 5.27 -4.92
CA PRO A 33 2.16 5.08 -3.83
C PRO A 33 1.78 3.85 -3.00
N HIS A 34 2.74 2.96 -2.72
CA HIS A 34 2.41 1.70 -2.05
C HIS A 34 1.72 1.89 -0.69
N ARG A 35 2.08 2.95 0.05
CA ARG A 35 1.40 3.33 1.31
C ARG A 35 -0.12 3.41 1.11
N ALA A 36 -0.56 4.14 0.08
CA ALA A 36 -1.98 4.32 -0.21
C ALA A 36 -2.67 3.00 -0.58
N MET A 37 -1.98 2.13 -1.34
CA MET A 37 -2.49 0.81 -1.69
C MET A 37 -2.65 -0.09 -0.46
N VAL A 38 -1.62 -0.17 0.38
CA VAL A 38 -1.61 -0.98 1.59
C VAL A 38 -2.65 -0.49 2.58
N ASP A 39 -2.72 0.82 2.82
CA ASP A 39 -3.72 1.40 3.73
C ASP A 39 -5.15 1.18 3.20
N GLY A 40 -5.37 1.24 1.87
CA GLY A 40 -6.65 0.92 1.24
C GLY A 40 -7.06 -0.55 1.42
N ILE A 41 -6.12 -1.48 1.23
CA ILE A 41 -6.35 -2.92 1.47
C ILE A 41 -6.70 -3.16 2.95
N LEU A 42 -5.91 -2.60 3.88
CA LEU A 42 -6.15 -2.75 5.31
C LEU A 42 -7.47 -2.11 5.75
N TRP A 43 -7.86 -1.01 5.12
CA TRP A 43 -9.17 -0.41 5.31
C TRP A 43 -10.27 -1.40 4.89
N MET A 44 -10.25 -1.92 3.66
CA MET A 44 -11.26 -2.89 3.18
C MET A 44 -11.34 -4.12 4.09
N LEU A 45 -10.19 -4.72 4.43
CA LEU A 45 -10.13 -5.91 5.28
C LEU A 45 -10.68 -5.67 6.69
N LYS A 46 -10.53 -4.46 7.23
CA LYS A 46 -11.01 -4.12 8.59
C LYS A 46 -12.43 -3.60 8.63
N THR A 47 -12.92 -2.98 7.55
CA THR A 47 -14.28 -2.41 7.50
C THR A 47 -15.29 -3.35 6.86
N GLY A 48 -14.85 -4.34 6.08
CA GLY A 48 -15.73 -5.21 5.30
C GLY A 48 -16.40 -4.47 4.15
N ALA A 49 -15.81 -3.36 3.69
CA ALA A 49 -16.34 -2.61 2.56
C ALA A 49 -16.27 -3.47 1.27
N PRO A 50 -17.35 -3.49 0.46
CA PRO A 50 -17.42 -4.22 -0.80
C PRO A 50 -16.61 -3.58 -1.92
#